data_AF-A0A535P7A1-F1
#
_entry.id   AF-A0A535P7A1-F1
#
_cell.length_a   1.000
_cell.length_b   1.000
_cell.length_c   1.000
_cell.angle_alpha   90.00
_cell.angle_beta   90.00
_cell.angle_gamma   90.00
#
_symmetry.space_group_name_H-M   'P 1'
#
loop_
_entity.id
_entity.type
_entity.pdbx_description
1 polymer ?
#
loop_
_entity_poly.entity_id
_entity_poly.type
_entity_poly.pdbx_seq_one_letter_code
_entity_poly.pdbx_strand_id
1 'polypeptide(L)' 'MLLGIDHLVIAVAVPDDATAQLEQELGLTSAGGGRHDTLGTFNRLVWLGDSYL' A
#
# COMPACT_ATOMS: atom_id res chain seq x y z
N MET A 1 24.14 -1.75 -12.78
CA MET A 1 22.86 -1.94 -12.06
C MET A 1 22.14 -0.60 -12.04
N LEU A 2 20.88 -0.57 -12.46
CA LEU A 2 20.01 0.58 -12.26
C LEU A 2 19.30 0.40 -10.91
N LEU A 3 19.25 1.46 -10.10
CA LEU A 3 18.46 1.51 -8.87
C LEU A 3 17.16 2.24 -9.19
N GLY A 4 16.04 1.69 -8.73
CA GLY A 4 14.70 2.26 -8.88
C GLY A 4 13.98 2.31 -7.53
N ILE A 5 12.89 3.08 -7.48
CA ILE A 5 11.98 3.07 -6.33
C ILE A 5 11.09 1.85 -6.48
N ASP A 6 11.16 0.93 -5.52
CA ASP A 6 10.31 -0.25 -5.47
C ASP A 6 8.95 0.08 -4.87
N HIS A 7 8.93 0.73 -3.68
CA HIS A 7 7.69 1.13 -3.02
C HIS A 7 7.85 2.31 -2.07
N LEU A 8 6.71 2.91 -1.70
CA LEU A 8 6.60 3.94 -0.67
C LEU A 8 5.64 3.50 0.42
N VAL A 9 6.15 3.28 1.64
CA VAL A 9 5.29 2.95 2.79
C VAL A 9 4.68 4.22 3.39
N ILE A 10 3.35 4.26 3.49
CA ILE A 10 2.61 5.32 4.16
C ILE A 10 1.98 4.76 5.46
N ALA A 11 2.41 5.29 6.60
CA ALA A 11 1.81 4.91 7.88
C ALA A 11 0.43 5.56 8.03
N VAL A 12 -0.58 4.74 8.29
CA VAL A 12 -1.98 5.15 8.45
C VAL A 12 -2.59 4.47 9.68
N ALA A 13 -3.64 5.05 10.23
CA ALA A 13 -4.30 4.50 11.42
C ALA A 13 -5.07 3.20 11.12
N VAL A 14 -5.81 3.18 10.00
CA VAL A 14 -6.59 2.03 9.55
C VAL A 14 -6.34 1.82 8.05
N PRO A 15 -5.56 0.80 7.65
CA PRO A 15 -5.24 0.56 6.24
C PRO A 15 -6.45 0.43 5.31
N ASP A 16 -7.53 -0.21 5.78
CA ASP A 16 -8.74 -0.38 4.97
C ASP A 16 -9.42 0.96 4.65
N ASP A 17 -9.56 1.84 5.65
CA ASP A 17 -10.12 3.19 5.45
C ASP A 17 -9.26 4.02 4.49
N ALA A 18 -7.93 3.93 4.62
CA ALA A 18 -7.00 4.61 3.73
C ALA A 18 -7.14 4.12 2.28
N THR A 19 -7.33 2.81 2.06
CA THR A 19 -7.57 2.29 0.71
C THR A 19 -8.91 2.71 0.13
N ALA A 20 -9.97 2.79 0.94
CA ALA A 20 -11.26 3.30 0.50
C ALA A 20 -11.16 4.78 0.10
N GLN A 21 -10.40 5.58 0.85
CA GLN A 21 -10.13 6.97 0.49
C GLN A 21 -9.37 7.08 -0.84
N LEU A 22 -8.31 6.29 -1.04
CA LEU A 22 -7.54 6.27 -2.29
C LEU A 22 -8.40 5.87 -3.49
N GLU A 23 -9.28 4.88 -3.33
CA GLU A 23 -10.19 4.46 -4.38
C GLU A 23 -11.22 5.56 -4.71
N GLN A 24 -11.81 6.19 -3.69
CA GLN A 24 -12.81 7.24 -3.86
C GLN A 24 -12.23 8.52 -4.50
N GLU A 25 -11.06 8.96 -4.05
CA GLU A 25 -10.48 10.24 -4.44
C GLU A 25 -9.64 10.15 -5.71
N LEU A 26 -8.93 9.03 -5.91
CA LEU A 26 -7.94 8.88 -6.96
C LEU A 26 -8.22 7.72 -7.93
N GLY A 27 -9.25 6.89 -7.65
CA GLY A 27 -9.54 5.70 -8.46
C GLY A 27 -8.48 4.60 -8.31
N LEU A 28 -7.68 4.65 -7.24
CA LEU A 28 -6.61 3.68 -7.00
C LEU A 28 -7.12 2.53 -6.14
N THR A 29 -7.26 1.35 -6.74
CA THR A 29 -7.71 0.15 -6.04
C THR A 29 -6.55 -0.56 -5.36
N SER A 30 -6.75 -0.98 -4.10
CA SER A 30 -5.78 -1.86 -3.43
C SER A 30 -5.99 -3.32 -3.83
N ALA A 31 -4.89 -4.05 -4.01
CA ALA A 31 -4.90 -5.46 -4.34
C ALA A 31 -4.05 -6.25 -3.33
N GLY A 32 -4.73 -6.85 -2.36
CA GLY A 32 -4.11 -7.74 -1.37
C GLY A 32 -3.41 -7.00 -0.24
N GLY A 33 -2.38 -7.64 0.30
CA GLY A 33 -1.65 -7.21 1.49
C GLY A 33 -1.20 -8.41 2.31
N GLY A 34 -0.69 -8.15 3.50
CA GLY A 34 -0.18 -9.15 4.41
C GLY A 34 -0.21 -8.67 5.86
N ARG A 35 -0.01 -9.63 6.76
CA ARG A 35 0.21 -9.38 8.18
C ARG A 35 1.64 -9.74 8.53
N HIS A 36 2.30 -8.87 9.29
CA HIS A 36 3.65 -9.06 9.79
C HIS A 36 3.58 -9.30 11.30
N ASP A 37 3.29 -10.54 11.72
CA ASP A 37 3.00 -10.87 13.13
C ASP A 37 4.12 -10.45 14.09
N THR A 38 5.38 -10.65 13.71
CA THR A 38 6.56 -10.25 14.51
C THR A 38 6.62 -8.73 14.76
N LEU A 39 6.11 -7.93 13.83
CA LEU A 39 6.12 -6.47 13.90
C LEU A 39 4.79 -5.88 14.38
N GLY A 40 3.74 -6.70 14.49
CA GLY A 40 2.40 -6.25 14.86
C GLY A 40 1.73 -5.34 13.83
N THR A 41 2.17 -5.37 12.56
CA THR A 41 1.61 -4.53 11.48
C THR A 41 0.87 -5.36 10.45
N PHE A 42 0.01 -4.72 9.67
CA PHE A 42 -0.54 -5.27 8.44
C PHE A 42 -0.64 -4.15 7.41
N ASN A 43 -0.70 -4.50 6.13
CA ASN A 43 -0.72 -3.52 5.05
C ASN A 43 -1.81 -3.82 4.01
N ARG A 44 -1.94 -2.87 3.10
CA ARG A 44 -2.62 -2.99 1.81
C ARG A 44 -1.62 -2.54 0.75
N LEU A 45 -1.75 -3.07 -0.46
CA LEU A 45 -0.85 -2.75 -1.57
C LEU A 45 -1.63 -2.08 -2.69
N VAL A 46 -1.12 -0.97 -3.22
CA VAL A 46 -1.67 -0.29 -4.40
C VAL A 46 -0.61 -0.28 -5.49
N TRP A 47 -0.85 -1.03 -6.57
CA TRP A 47 0.10 -1.15 -7.67
C TRP A 47 0.05 0.07 -8.60
N LEU A 48 1.23 0.62 -8.92
CA LEU A 48 1.43 1.76 -9.82
C LEU A 48 2.27 1.36 -11.05
N GLY A 49 2.08 0.15 -11.54
CA GLY A 49 2.92 -0.46 -12.59
C GLY A 49 3.98 -1.37 -11.98
N ASP A 50 5.24 -0.97 -12.07
CA ASP A 50 6.40 -1.70 -11.54
C ASP A 50 6.80 -1.31 -10.10
N SER A 51 6.09 -0.33 -9.52
CA SER A 51 6.22 0.10 -8.13
C SER A 51 4.87 0.09 -7.42
N TYR A 52 4.86 0.20 -6.09
CA TYR A 52 3.62 0.18 -5.30
C TYR A 52 3.64 1.10 -4.08
N LEU A 53 2.44 1.41 -3.57
CA LEU A 53 2.22 1.97 -2.23
C LEU A 53 1.89 0.84 -1.26
#